data_AF-A0A2N5G2Z6-F1
#
_entry.id   AF-A0A2N5G2Z6-F1
#
_cell.length_a   1.000
_cell.length_b   1.000
_cell.length_c   1.000
_cell.angle_alpha   90.00
_cell.angle_beta   90.00
_cell.angle_gamma   90.00
#
_symmetry.space_group_name_H-M   'P 1'
#
loop_
_entity.id
_entity.type
_entity.pdbx_description
1 polymer ?
#
loop_
_entity_poly.entity_id
_entity_poly.type
_entity_poly.pdbx_seq_one_letter_code
_entity_poly.pdbx_strand_id
1 'polypeptide(L)'
;MYTLAAAAAIVLSGCGAEDDQETVSDEQNTTEGYNEQTNTEGEEEKLSAGELDDRITEGMDYGTYSAEVQSWAEKGQLEFKESVKLDGGEEGTLADIHQLADGFLAVSHDGQQVTEVLVFTTIEEAKETLKGETTPGTSS
;
A
#
# COMPACT_ATOMS: atom_id res chain seq x y z
N MET A 1 -27.89 61.85 -17.43
CA MET A 1 -26.90 60.92 -18.02
C MET A 1 -26.84 59.73 -17.08
N TYR A 2 -27.67 58.70 -17.34
CA TYR A 2 -27.32 57.51 -18.13
C TYR A 2 -26.17 56.73 -17.46
N THR A 3 -26.43 55.89 -16.45
CA THR A 3 -26.77 54.44 -16.46
C THR A 3 -25.70 53.52 -17.07
N LEU A 4 -25.61 52.30 -16.51
CA LEU A 4 -25.04 51.03 -17.00
C LEU A 4 -23.62 50.74 -16.47
N ALA A 5 -23.38 49.85 -15.50
CA ALA A 5 -23.76 48.43 -15.36
C ALA A 5 -23.50 47.62 -16.63
N ALA A 6 -22.51 46.72 -16.61
CA ALA A 6 -22.49 45.53 -17.47
C ALA A 6 -21.43 44.53 -16.97
N ALA A 7 -21.89 43.54 -16.21
CA ALA A 7 -21.31 42.21 -16.26
C ALA A 7 -21.45 41.71 -17.71
N ALA A 8 -20.35 41.29 -18.34
CA ALA A 8 -20.41 40.64 -19.65
C ALA A 8 -20.48 39.13 -19.44
N ALA A 9 -21.70 38.62 -19.31
CA ALA A 9 -22.01 37.26 -19.73
C ALA A 9 -22.01 37.25 -21.27
N ILE A 10 -21.31 36.30 -21.89
CA ILE A 10 -21.64 35.86 -23.24
C ILE A 10 -21.88 34.36 -23.17
N VAL A 11 -23.17 34.04 -23.05
CA VAL A 11 -23.76 32.75 -23.37
C VAL A 11 -23.75 32.63 -24.89
N LEU A 12 -23.29 31.49 -25.42
CA LEU A 12 -23.81 30.99 -26.68
C LEU A 12 -24.19 29.52 -26.52
N SER A 13 -25.51 29.37 -26.44
CA SER A 13 -26.28 28.14 -26.44
C SER A 13 -26.15 27.36 -27.74
N GLY A 14 -26.25 26.04 -27.62
CA GLY A 14 -26.57 25.12 -28.70
C GLY A 14 -25.98 23.74 -28.39
N CYS A 15 -26.71 22.62 -28.37
CA CYS A 15 -28.11 22.34 -28.66
C CYS A 15 -28.33 20.92 -28.11
N GLY A 16 -29.43 20.68 -27.39
CA GLY A 16 -29.82 19.32 -27.01
C GLY A 16 -30.78 19.30 -25.82
N ALA A 17 -32.09 19.34 -26.15
CA ALA A 17 -33.23 18.83 -25.37
C ALA A 17 -33.40 19.40 -23.94
N GLU A 18 -34.28 20.40 -23.71
CA GLU A 18 -35.70 20.24 -23.29
C GLU A 18 -35.80 19.37 -22.02
N ASP A 19 -36.21 19.85 -20.84
CA ASP A 19 -37.52 20.39 -20.47
C ASP A 19 -37.45 20.85 -18.99
N ASP A 20 -38.11 21.98 -18.63
CA ASP A 20 -38.80 22.35 -17.36
C ASP A 20 -38.33 21.77 -15.99
N GLN A 21 -38.28 22.44 -14.82
CA GLN A 21 -38.99 23.60 -14.25
C GLN A 21 -38.49 23.83 -12.78
N GLU A 22 -38.31 25.11 -12.40
CA GLU A 22 -38.64 25.77 -11.13
C GLU A 22 -38.36 25.14 -9.72
N THR A 23 -37.38 25.74 -9.01
CA THR A 23 -37.38 26.27 -7.61
C THR A 23 -37.60 25.44 -6.33
N VAL A 24 -37.04 26.02 -5.27
CA VAL A 24 -37.34 26.03 -3.80
C VAL A 24 -36.81 24.94 -2.86
N SER A 25 -36.18 25.45 -1.80
CA SER A 25 -35.84 24.83 -0.52
C SER A 25 -37.01 24.08 0.12
N ASP A 26 -36.75 22.92 0.73
CA ASP A 26 -36.67 22.73 2.19
C ASP A 26 -36.47 21.25 2.53
N GLU A 27 -35.71 21.02 3.60
CA GLU A 27 -35.94 20.01 4.65
C GLU A 27 -36.21 18.51 4.32
N GLN A 28 -35.47 17.67 5.07
CA GLN A 28 -35.77 16.28 5.44
C GLN A 28 -35.43 15.11 4.48
N ASN A 29 -34.31 14.46 4.84
CA ASN A 29 -34.25 13.04 5.24
C ASN A 29 -34.72 12.02 4.20
N THR A 30 -33.78 11.31 3.57
CA THR A 30 -33.70 9.85 3.71
C THR A 30 -32.38 9.35 3.14
N THR A 31 -31.65 8.61 3.97
CA THR A 31 -30.79 7.47 3.64
C THR A 31 -30.58 7.23 2.13
N GLU A 32 -29.53 7.82 1.58
CA GLU A 32 -28.82 7.19 0.48
C GLU A 32 -27.69 6.40 1.11
N GLY A 33 -27.97 5.11 1.29
CA GLY A 33 -26.98 4.14 1.72
C GLY A 33 -25.77 4.27 0.81
N TYR A 34 -24.69 4.82 1.37
CA TYR A 34 -23.36 4.43 0.95
C TYR A 34 -23.41 2.92 1.00
N ASN A 35 -23.47 2.27 -0.16
CA ASN A 35 -23.22 0.85 -0.22
C ASN A 35 -21.79 0.75 0.28
N GLU A 36 -21.67 0.41 1.56
CA GLU A 36 -20.60 -0.39 2.09
C GLU A 36 -20.57 -1.60 1.17
N GLN A 37 -19.87 -1.45 0.05
CA GLN A 37 -19.36 -2.60 -0.67
C GLN A 37 -18.31 -3.13 0.28
N THR A 38 -18.76 -3.89 1.29
CA THR A 38 -17.98 -4.95 1.87
C THR A 38 -17.72 -5.88 0.70
N ASN A 39 -16.73 -5.53 -0.11
CA ASN A 39 -16.02 -6.49 -0.93
C ASN A 39 -15.39 -7.42 0.10
N THR A 40 -16.15 -8.41 0.53
CA THR A 40 -15.63 -9.74 0.78
C THR A 40 -15.26 -10.34 -0.58
N GLU A 41 -14.37 -9.66 -1.32
CA GLU A 41 -13.57 -10.30 -2.34
C GLU A 41 -12.61 -11.15 -1.52
N GLY A 42 -12.85 -12.46 -1.55
CA GLY A 42 -12.32 -13.41 -0.59
C GLY A 42 -10.82 -13.21 -0.41
N GLU A 43 -10.37 -13.29 0.84
CA GLU A 43 -8.95 -13.41 1.17
C GLU A 43 -8.34 -14.42 0.20
N GLU A 44 -7.53 -13.94 -0.74
CA GLU A 44 -6.78 -14.83 -1.61
C GLU A 44 -5.82 -15.62 -0.70
N GLU A 45 -5.52 -16.85 -1.06
CA GLU A 45 -4.62 -17.68 -0.24
C GLU A 45 -3.32 -16.91 0.01
N LYS A 46 -2.89 -16.89 1.27
CA LYS A 46 -1.62 -16.25 1.65
C LYS A 46 -0.51 -16.84 0.80
N LEU A 47 0.33 -15.96 0.26
CA LEU A 47 1.49 -16.38 -0.50
C LEU A 47 2.43 -17.17 0.40
N SER A 48 3.12 -18.14 -0.18
CA SER A 48 4.19 -18.81 0.53
C SER A 48 5.46 -17.97 0.56
N ALA A 49 6.33 -18.20 1.54
CA ALA A 49 7.60 -17.48 1.64
C ALA A 49 8.49 -17.70 0.41
N GLY A 50 8.53 -18.94 -0.11
CA GLY A 50 9.27 -19.27 -1.32
C GLY A 50 8.74 -18.57 -2.58
N GLU A 51 7.42 -18.45 -2.74
CA GLU A 51 6.83 -17.76 -3.90
C GLU A 51 7.15 -16.26 -3.94
N LEU A 52 7.42 -15.66 -2.78
CA LEU A 52 7.68 -14.25 -2.63
C LEU A 52 9.20 -13.95 -2.70
N ASP A 53 10.03 -14.86 -2.21
CA ASP A 53 11.48 -14.88 -2.40
C ASP A 53 11.89 -14.91 -3.88
N ASP A 54 11.20 -15.71 -4.72
CA ASP A 54 11.46 -15.76 -6.17
C ASP A 54 11.07 -14.46 -6.91
N ARG A 55 10.24 -13.60 -6.30
CA ARG A 55 9.72 -12.38 -6.93
C ARG A 55 10.48 -11.13 -6.51
N ILE A 56 10.88 -11.05 -5.25
CA ILE A 56 11.65 -9.92 -4.73
C ILE A 56 13.13 -10.29 -4.81
N THR A 57 13.89 -9.56 -5.61
CA THR A 57 15.32 -9.81 -5.80
C THR A 57 16.15 -8.63 -5.31
N GLU A 58 17.37 -8.92 -4.84
CA GLU A 58 18.38 -7.89 -4.60
C GLU A 58 18.57 -7.00 -5.84
N GLY A 59 18.67 -5.69 -5.63
CA GLY A 59 18.77 -4.69 -6.68
C GLY A 59 17.44 -4.22 -7.27
N MET A 60 16.31 -4.78 -6.84
CA MET A 60 14.98 -4.27 -7.22
C MET A 60 14.78 -2.85 -6.68
N ASP A 61 14.24 -1.96 -7.52
CA ASP A 61 13.88 -0.60 -7.12
C ASP A 61 12.86 -0.62 -5.95
N TYR A 62 13.07 0.24 -4.95
CA TYR A 62 12.25 0.27 -3.74
C TYR A 62 10.79 0.64 -4.04
N GLY A 63 10.55 1.51 -5.03
CA GLY A 63 9.19 1.86 -5.45
C GLY A 63 8.45 0.68 -6.09
N THR A 64 9.17 -0.11 -6.88
CA THR A 64 8.65 -1.35 -7.48
C THR A 64 8.31 -2.38 -6.41
N TYR A 65 9.27 -2.68 -5.52
CA TYR A 65 9.06 -3.55 -4.36
C TYR A 65 7.86 -3.11 -3.51
N SER A 66 7.79 -1.82 -3.17
CA SER A 66 6.71 -1.27 -2.34
C SER A 66 5.33 -1.45 -2.99
N ALA A 67 5.25 -1.24 -4.31
CA ALA A 67 4.01 -1.42 -5.06
C ALA A 67 3.55 -2.88 -5.10
N GLU A 68 4.49 -3.83 -5.25
CA GLU A 68 4.18 -5.26 -5.24
C GLU A 68 3.68 -5.71 -3.86
N VAL A 69 4.41 -5.35 -2.79
CA VAL A 69 4.02 -5.65 -1.41
C VAL A 69 2.64 -5.10 -1.08
N GLN A 70 2.36 -3.84 -1.46
CA GLN A 70 1.04 -3.24 -1.25
C GLN A 70 -0.05 -4.02 -1.97
N SER A 71 0.18 -4.42 -3.23
CA SER A 71 -0.80 -5.18 -3.99
C SER A 71 -1.16 -6.50 -3.30
N TRP A 72 -0.17 -7.23 -2.77
CA TRP A 72 -0.42 -8.48 -2.03
C TRP A 72 -1.10 -8.25 -0.68
N ALA A 73 -0.76 -7.17 0.03
CA ALA A 73 -1.42 -6.79 1.27
C ALA A 73 -2.90 -6.44 1.05
N GLU A 74 -3.23 -5.72 -0.03
CA GLU A 74 -4.61 -5.38 -0.40
C GLU A 74 -5.45 -6.63 -0.73
N LYS A 75 -4.81 -7.70 -1.21
CA LYS A 75 -5.42 -9.01 -1.48
C LYS A 75 -5.49 -9.93 -0.25
N GLY A 76 -4.96 -9.49 0.90
CA GLY A 76 -4.86 -10.30 2.12
C GLY A 76 -3.80 -11.40 2.08
N GLN A 77 -2.93 -11.40 1.06
CA GLN A 77 -1.97 -12.48 0.82
C GLN A 77 -0.67 -12.35 1.62
N LEU A 78 -0.43 -11.15 2.16
CA LEU A 78 0.75 -10.78 2.93
C LEU A 78 0.33 -9.83 4.05
N GLU A 79 0.98 -9.93 5.21
CA GLU A 79 0.77 -8.98 6.32
C GLU A 79 2.09 -8.32 6.74
N PHE A 80 2.15 -6.99 6.68
CA PHE A 80 3.29 -6.24 7.20
C PHE A 80 3.33 -6.31 8.74
N LYS A 81 4.48 -6.66 9.31
CA LYS A 81 4.67 -6.76 10.76
C LYS A 81 5.36 -5.55 11.35
N GLU A 82 6.59 -5.30 10.92
CA GLU A 82 7.41 -4.19 11.41
C GLU A 82 8.56 -3.90 10.46
N SER A 83 9.10 -2.69 10.53
CA SER A 83 10.40 -2.34 9.95
C SER A 83 11.44 -2.24 11.06
N VAL A 84 12.58 -2.87 10.86
CA VAL A 84 13.70 -2.93 11.81
C VAL A 84 14.89 -2.18 11.23
N LYS A 85 15.61 -1.44 12.07
CA LYS A 85 16.91 -0.86 11.69
C LYS A 85 17.97 -1.94 11.74
N LEU A 86 18.81 -2.00 10.71
CA LEU A 86 19.89 -2.98 10.65
C LEU A 86 21.11 -2.47 11.43
N ASP A 87 21.60 -3.28 12.35
CA ASP A 87 22.85 -3.02 13.06
C ASP A 87 24.03 -3.32 12.14
N GLY A 88 24.93 -2.34 11.96
CA GLY A 88 26.09 -2.47 11.08
C GLY A 88 25.84 -2.21 9.59
N GLY A 89 24.60 -1.87 9.20
CA GLY A 89 24.27 -1.40 7.84
C GLY A 89 24.64 0.08 7.61
N GLU A 90 24.53 0.53 6.35
CA GLU A 90 24.65 1.96 6.04
C GLU A 90 23.54 2.76 6.71
N GLU A 91 23.83 4.00 7.12
CA GLU A 91 22.86 4.86 7.80
C GLU A 91 21.62 5.06 6.91
N GLY A 92 20.45 4.66 7.42
CA GLY A 92 19.19 4.70 6.67
C GLY A 92 18.72 3.35 6.12
N THR A 93 19.54 2.30 6.21
CA THR A 93 19.12 0.94 5.82
C THR A 93 18.14 0.36 6.83
N LEU A 94 17.01 -0.14 6.33
CA LEU A 94 15.96 -0.79 7.10
C LEU A 94 15.70 -2.19 6.54
N ALA A 95 15.03 -3.04 7.32
CA ALA A 95 14.42 -4.25 6.82
C ALA A 95 12.97 -4.34 7.23
N ASP A 96 12.10 -4.57 6.24
CA ASP A 96 10.68 -4.80 6.46
C ASP A 96 10.44 -6.30 6.66
N ILE A 97 9.67 -6.65 7.69
CA ILE A 97 9.29 -8.03 7.99
C ILE A 97 7.82 -8.23 7.60
N HIS A 98 7.58 -9.20 6.74
CA HIS A 98 6.25 -9.57 6.24
C HIS A 98 5.91 -10.99 6.69
N GLN A 99 4.67 -11.22 7.14
CA GLN A 99 4.15 -12.55 7.44
C GLN A 99 3.42 -13.13 6.23
N LEU A 100 3.74 -14.40 5.97
CA LEU A 100 3.24 -15.21 4.86
C LEU A 100 2.54 -16.47 5.39
N ALA A 101 2.11 -17.35 4.50
CA ALA A 101 1.38 -18.57 4.88
C ALA A 101 2.23 -19.52 5.76
N ASP A 102 3.48 -19.71 5.39
CA ASP A 102 4.41 -20.70 5.96
C ASP A 102 5.60 -20.09 6.70
N GLY A 103 5.69 -18.75 6.79
CA GLY A 103 6.82 -18.11 7.44
C GLY A 103 6.81 -16.59 7.37
N PHE A 104 8.01 -16.03 7.40
CA PHE A 104 8.27 -14.60 7.36
C PHE A 104 9.32 -14.30 6.29
N LEU A 105 9.15 -13.20 5.59
CA LEU A 105 10.14 -12.65 4.68
C LEU A 105 10.65 -11.33 5.26
N ALA A 106 11.96 -11.21 5.44
CA ALA A 106 12.60 -9.93 5.71
C ALA A 106 13.21 -9.39 4.42
N VAL A 107 12.89 -8.14 4.10
CA VAL A 107 13.42 -7.45 2.91
C VAL A 107 14.18 -6.21 3.38
N SER A 108 15.51 -6.26 3.25
CA SER A 108 16.40 -5.15 3.54
C SER A 108 16.43 -4.16 2.37
N HIS A 109 16.47 -2.87 2.66
CA HIS A 109 16.52 -1.80 1.66
C HIS A 109 17.21 -0.55 2.19
N ASP A 110 17.85 0.20 1.30
CA ASP A 110 18.48 1.51 1.60
C ASP A 110 17.56 2.70 1.28
N GLY A 111 16.30 2.43 0.91
CA GLY A 111 15.34 3.44 0.44
C GLY A 111 15.43 3.76 -1.06
N GLN A 112 16.44 3.27 -1.77
CA GLN A 112 16.49 3.30 -3.24
C GLN A 112 16.22 1.92 -3.84
N GLN A 113 16.78 0.86 -3.25
CA GLN A 113 16.64 -0.50 -3.75
C GLN A 113 16.59 -1.53 -2.61
N VAL A 114 16.13 -2.72 -2.95
CA VAL A 114 16.29 -3.92 -2.13
C VAL A 114 17.77 -4.29 -2.10
N THR A 115 18.29 -4.51 -0.90
CA THR A 115 19.70 -4.86 -0.65
C THR A 115 19.88 -6.29 -0.16
N GLU A 116 18.84 -6.91 0.39
CA GLU A 116 18.87 -8.32 0.81
C GLU A 116 17.44 -8.85 0.99
N VAL A 117 17.25 -10.15 0.78
CA VAL A 117 15.98 -10.85 1.04
C VAL A 117 16.30 -12.12 1.82
N LEU A 118 15.63 -12.32 2.95
CA LEU A 118 15.83 -13.46 3.84
C LEU A 118 14.49 -14.07 4.25
N VAL A 119 14.42 -15.40 4.26
CA VAL A 119 13.25 -16.16 4.69
C VAL A 119 13.49 -16.74 6.08
N PHE A 120 12.48 -16.64 6.95
CA PHE A 120 12.51 -17.13 8.33
C PHE A 120 11.27 -17.93 8.67
N THR A 121 11.41 -18.85 9.62
CA THR A 121 10.24 -19.60 10.13
C THR A 121 9.49 -18.80 11.20
N THR A 122 10.20 -17.92 11.93
CA THR A 122 9.62 -17.15 13.04
C THR A 122 10.07 -15.69 13.01
N ILE A 123 9.25 -14.80 13.57
CA ILE A 123 9.57 -13.37 13.69
C ILE A 123 10.75 -13.10 14.64
N GLU A 124 10.93 -13.93 15.67
CA GLU A 124 12.05 -13.76 16.61
C GLU A 124 13.39 -14.02 15.93
N GLU A 125 13.47 -15.08 15.12
CA GLU A 125 14.66 -15.43 14.32
C GLU A 125 15.01 -14.32 13.32
N ALA A 126 14.00 -13.75 12.65
CA ALA A 126 14.18 -12.61 11.77
C ALA A 126 14.81 -11.42 12.53
N LYS A 127 14.23 -11.05 13.68
CA LYS A 127 14.70 -9.90 14.46
C LYS A 127 16.10 -10.09 15.03
N GLU A 128 16.42 -11.29 15.51
CA GLU A 128 17.75 -11.62 16.05
C GLU A 128 18.82 -11.52 14.95
N THR A 129 18.50 -12.02 13.75
CA THR A 129 19.39 -11.95 12.58
C THR A 129 19.59 -10.51 12.11
N LEU A 130 18.52 -9.73 11.98
CA LEU A 130 18.57 -8.35 11.46
C LEU A 130 19.25 -7.37 12.42
N LYS A 131 19.24 -7.64 13.73
CA LYS A 131 19.96 -6.85 14.74
C LYS A 131 21.42 -7.28 14.92
N GLY A 132 21.89 -8.27 14.16
CA GLY A 132 23.22 -8.84 14.32
C GLY A 132 23.43 -9.55 15.67
N GLU A 133 22.35 -9.94 16.35
CA GLU A 133 22.40 -10.65 17.64
C GLU A 133 22.59 -12.17 17.46
N THR A 134 22.55 -12.69 16.23
CA THR A 134 23.03 -14.04 15.91
C THR A 134 24.53 -14.04 15.64
N THR A 135 25.31 -14.44 16.64
CA THR A 135 26.50 -15.27 16.31
C THR A 135 25.96 -16.67 16.04
N PRO A 136 25.94 -17.17 14.79
CA PRO A 136 25.73 -18.58 14.59
C PRO A 136 26.88 -19.30 15.28
N GLY A 137 26.54 -20.09 16.31
CA GLY A 137 27.46 -20.98 16.96
C GLY A 137 28.12 -21.88 15.93
N THR A 138 29.31 -21.51 15.47
CA THR A 138 30.22 -22.44 14.80
C THR A 138 30.89 -23.22 15.91
N SER A 139 30.20 -24.25 16.39
CA SER A 139 30.86 -25.36 17.06
C SER A 139 31.57 -26.17 15.98
N SER A 140 32.89 -25.99 15.83
CA SER A 140 33.84 -27.00 15.35
C SER A 140 35.28 -26.53 15.62
#